data_AF-A0A949VYX9-F1
#
_entry.id   AF-A0A949VYX9-F1
#
_cell.length_a   1.000
_cell.length_b   1.000
_cell.length_c   1.000
_cell.angle_alpha   90.00
_cell.angle_beta   90.00
_cell.angle_gamma   90.00
#
_symmetry.space_group_name_H-M   'P 1'
#
loop_
_entity.id
_entity.type
_entity.pdbx_description
1 polymer ?
#
loop_
_entity_poly.entity_id
_entity_poly.type
_entity_poly.pdbx_seq_one_letter_code
_entity_poly.pdbx_strand_id
1 'polypeptide(L)'
;MVHSETMQGESLEKETPEQVYRRVFQELKPRTAPPPILVQYRSFANVNSFIEFKEGRLLVRISDLLRQAPDSVHEALAWILLCKLFRRRIPGRHKDRYRRYLNKGEVVQAVEKLRHERGRKPILPPAGEHHDLLRIFDELNFRFFHGLMSQPVIGWSRAESRHILGHYDSAHNAIVLSRILDREEAPAFVVEYVMYHEMLHLRHPVERRAGRRCIHTPEFRKAEEEFPALKQAKKWMETVLWRLSARR
;
A
#
# COMPACT_ATOMS: atom_id res chain seq x y z
N MET A 1 -41.59 42.89 30.05
CA MET A 1 -41.62 42.08 28.80
C MET A 1 -40.24 42.14 28.18
N VAL A 2 -39.37 41.27 28.68
CA VAL A 2 -38.64 40.21 27.93
C VAL A 2 -37.70 40.76 26.86
N HIS A 3 -36.44 40.93 27.28
CA HIS A 3 -35.26 41.02 26.43
C HIS A 3 -35.18 39.77 25.54
N SER A 4 -35.15 39.95 24.22
CA SER A 4 -34.76 38.90 23.29
C SER A 4 -33.28 39.06 23.00
N GLU A 5 -32.47 38.34 23.77
CA GLU A 5 -31.04 38.16 23.51
C GLU A 5 -30.86 37.29 22.28
N THR A 6 -30.17 37.86 21.29
CA THR A 6 -29.68 37.20 20.09
C THR A 6 -28.63 36.16 20.49
N MET A 7 -29.02 34.89 20.60
CA MET A 7 -28.09 33.77 20.68
C MET A 7 -27.39 33.61 19.32
N GLN A 8 -26.24 34.28 19.16
CA GLN A 8 -25.29 33.99 18.09
C GLN A 8 -24.70 32.60 18.36
N GLY A 9 -25.09 31.62 17.55
CA GLY A 9 -24.42 30.33 17.54
C GLY A 9 -22.98 30.53 17.08
N GLU A 10 -22.04 30.37 17.99
CA GLU A 10 -20.61 30.25 17.69
C GLU A 10 -20.41 29.06 16.75
N SER A 11 -20.36 29.32 15.45
CA SER A 11 -19.83 28.37 14.48
C SER A 11 -18.34 28.19 14.78
N LEU A 12 -18.00 27.12 15.52
CA LEU A 12 -16.63 26.66 15.74
C LEU A 12 -15.88 26.67 14.40
N GLU A 13 -14.99 27.64 14.21
CA GLU A 13 -14.18 27.72 13.00
C GLU A 13 -13.35 26.45 12.87
N LYS A 14 -13.54 25.74 11.76
CA LYS A 14 -12.88 24.46 11.51
C LYS A 14 -11.38 24.70 11.34
N GLU A 15 -10.55 24.10 12.21
CA GLU A 15 -9.09 24.19 12.11
C GLU A 15 -8.63 23.82 10.69
N THR A 16 -7.76 24.64 10.10
CA THR A 16 -7.10 24.29 8.84
C THR A 16 -6.13 23.13 9.05
N PRO A 17 -5.81 22.34 8.02
CA PRO A 17 -4.79 21.30 8.13
C PRO A 17 -3.46 21.84 8.68
N GLU A 18 -3.01 23.02 8.25
CA GLU A 18 -1.80 23.66 8.75
C GLU A 18 -1.86 23.93 10.27
N GLN A 19 -3.00 24.37 10.78
CA GLN A 19 -3.21 24.60 12.23
C GLN A 19 -3.14 23.29 13.01
N VAL A 20 -3.77 22.21 12.50
CA VAL A 20 -3.70 20.88 13.11
C VAL A 20 -2.25 20.39 13.22
N TYR A 21 -1.47 20.48 12.13
CA TYR A 21 -0.06 20.05 12.15
C TYR A 21 0.80 20.92 13.07
N ARG A 22 0.53 22.22 13.13
CA ARG A 22 1.23 23.14 14.04
C ARG A 22 0.99 22.77 15.50
N ARG A 23 -0.27 22.54 15.88
CA ARG A 23 -0.65 22.14 17.24
C ARG A 23 0.03 20.82 17.63
N VAL A 24 -0.07 19.79 16.78
CA VAL A 24 0.57 18.50 17.05
C VAL A 24 2.10 18.59 17.10
N PHE A 25 2.71 19.45 16.26
CA PHE A 25 4.16 19.71 16.32
C PHE A 25 4.53 20.27 17.69
N GLN A 26 3.81 21.27 18.18
CA GLN A 26 4.07 21.91 19.48
C GLN A 26 3.89 20.92 20.63
N GLU A 27 2.89 20.05 20.59
CA GLU A 27 2.72 18.97 21.58
C GLU A 27 3.91 17.99 21.58
N LEU A 28 4.45 17.66 20.41
CA LEU A 28 5.62 16.78 20.28
C LEU A 28 6.94 17.47 20.65
N LYS A 29 7.06 18.77 20.38
CA LYS A 29 8.28 19.57 20.56
C LYS A 29 7.95 20.91 21.25
N PRO A 30 7.58 20.92 22.55
CA PRO A 30 7.07 22.12 23.23
C PRO A 30 8.07 23.28 23.31
N ARG A 31 9.37 22.98 23.28
CA ARG A 31 10.47 23.95 23.36
C ARG A 31 10.96 24.43 21.99
N THR A 32 10.32 24.03 20.91
CA THR A 32 10.75 24.35 19.54
C THR A 32 9.64 25.10 18.83
N ALA A 33 9.94 26.30 18.33
CA ALA A 33 9.01 27.01 17.49
C ALA A 33 8.69 26.18 16.23
N PRO A 34 7.41 26.01 15.87
CA PRO A 34 7.05 25.27 14.66
C PRO A 34 7.59 26.02 13.43
N PRO A 35 8.27 25.33 12.50
CA PRO A 35 8.66 25.92 11.23
C PRO A 35 7.40 26.30 10.43
N PRO A 36 7.53 27.09 9.34
CA PRO A 36 6.46 27.23 8.37
C PRO A 36 5.99 25.84 7.90
N ILE A 37 4.67 25.59 7.97
CA ILE A 37 4.05 24.33 7.58
C ILE A 37 3.21 24.58 6.34
N LEU A 38 3.39 23.76 5.31
CA LEU A 38 2.59 23.81 4.09
C LEU A 38 1.95 22.44 3.85
N VAL A 39 0.62 22.39 3.81
CA VAL A 39 -0.13 21.18 3.50
C VAL A 39 -0.64 21.25 2.06
N GLN A 40 -0.30 20.24 1.26
CA GLN A 40 -0.70 20.14 -0.14
C GLN A 40 -1.46 18.85 -0.38
N TYR A 41 -2.67 18.97 -0.91
CA TYR A 41 -3.41 17.82 -1.43
C TYR A 41 -2.96 17.52 -2.87
N ARG A 42 -2.64 16.25 -3.14
CA ARG A 42 -2.10 15.78 -4.43
C ARG A 42 -2.92 14.60 -4.94
N SER A 43 -3.08 14.53 -6.26
CA SER A 43 -3.81 13.46 -6.96
C SER A 43 -3.00 12.16 -7.05
N PHE A 44 -2.77 11.52 -5.91
CA PHE A 44 -2.12 10.21 -5.87
C PHE A 44 -3.07 9.11 -6.35
N ALA A 45 -2.51 8.00 -6.85
CA ALA A 45 -3.25 6.80 -7.21
C ALA A 45 -3.61 5.91 -6.00
N ASN A 46 -3.21 6.32 -4.79
CA ASN A 46 -3.52 5.65 -3.52
C ASN A 46 -3.56 6.70 -2.40
N VAL A 47 -3.94 6.32 -1.18
CA VAL A 47 -4.03 7.22 -0.01
C VAL A 47 -2.66 7.48 0.61
N ASN A 48 -1.71 7.87 -0.23
CA ASN A 48 -0.36 8.18 0.19
C ASN A 48 -0.32 9.54 0.87
N SER A 49 0.48 9.61 1.94
CA SER A 49 0.76 10.85 2.66
C SER A 49 2.23 10.88 3.05
N PHE A 50 2.88 12.01 2.82
CA PHE A 50 4.30 12.22 3.03
C PHE A 50 4.53 13.48 3.86
N ILE A 51 5.59 13.46 4.65
CA ILE A 51 6.08 14.60 5.40
C ILE A 51 7.59 14.68 5.24
N GLU A 52 8.09 15.88 4.98
CA GLU A 52 9.52 16.14 4.88
C GLU A 52 9.86 17.51 5.44
N PHE A 53 11.07 17.65 5.95
CA PHE A 53 11.65 18.95 6.25
C PHE A 53 12.54 19.36 5.08
N LYS A 54 12.22 20.47 4.42
CA LYS A 54 12.93 20.93 3.22
C LYS A 54 13.01 22.44 3.25
N GLU A 55 14.19 23.02 3.01
CA GLU A 55 14.39 24.48 2.92
C GLU A 55 13.82 25.25 4.14
N GLY A 56 14.03 24.75 5.36
CA GLY A 56 13.56 25.40 6.59
C GLY A 56 12.05 25.31 6.86
N ARG A 57 11.29 24.61 6.01
CA ARG A 57 9.83 24.42 6.14
C ARG A 57 9.46 22.94 6.24
N LEU A 58 8.31 22.70 6.86
CA LEU A 58 7.69 21.38 6.95
C LEU A 58 6.68 21.24 5.80
N LEU A 59 7.00 20.38 4.83
CA LEU A 59 6.12 20.12 3.70
C LEU A 59 5.35 18.81 3.92
N VAL A 60 4.03 18.92 3.90
CA VAL A 60 3.12 17.78 4.03
C VAL A 60 2.37 17.59 2.72
N ARG A 61 2.51 16.44 2.08
CA ARG A 61 1.75 16.07 0.88
C ARG A 61 0.76 14.98 1.23
N ILE A 62 -0.52 15.22 1.03
CA ILE A 62 -1.61 14.30 1.40
C ILE A 62 -2.38 13.92 0.14
N SER A 63 -2.85 12.68 0.03
CA SER A 63 -3.79 12.29 -1.01
C SER A 63 -5.05 13.16 -0.97
N ASP A 64 -5.48 13.62 -2.14
CA ASP A 64 -6.71 14.40 -2.33
C ASP A 64 -7.97 13.66 -1.85
N LEU A 65 -7.96 12.32 -1.79
CA LEU A 65 -9.04 11.53 -1.18
C LEU A 65 -9.31 11.93 0.27
N LEU A 66 -8.27 12.34 1.01
CA LEU A 66 -8.41 12.72 2.41
C LEU A 66 -8.87 14.17 2.59
N ARG A 67 -9.07 14.95 1.52
CA ARG A 67 -9.44 16.37 1.63
C ARG A 67 -10.72 16.61 2.43
N GLN A 68 -11.67 15.68 2.35
CA GLN A 68 -12.95 15.74 3.06
C GLN A 68 -12.99 14.82 4.28
N ALA A 69 -11.85 14.29 4.73
CA ALA A 69 -11.81 13.44 5.91
C ALA A 69 -12.22 14.24 7.16
N PRO A 70 -12.82 13.60 8.17
CA PRO A 70 -13.13 14.26 9.44
C PRO A 70 -11.88 14.81 10.12
N ASP A 71 -12.00 15.88 10.90
CA ASP A 71 -10.85 16.56 11.53
C ASP A 71 -10.06 15.62 12.45
N SER A 72 -10.76 14.74 13.16
CA SER A 72 -10.12 13.72 13.98
C SER A 72 -9.22 12.75 13.18
N VAL A 73 -9.49 12.57 11.88
CA VAL A 73 -8.66 11.78 10.96
C VAL A 73 -7.45 12.58 10.50
N HIS A 74 -7.62 13.88 10.22
CA HIS A 74 -6.51 14.79 9.91
C HIS A 74 -5.53 14.90 11.09
N GLU A 75 -6.05 15.05 12.31
CA GLU A 75 -5.23 15.05 13.53
C GLU A 75 -4.50 13.72 13.71
N ALA A 76 -5.20 12.58 13.54
CA ALA A 76 -4.56 11.28 13.61
C ALA A 76 -3.43 11.12 12.58
N LEU A 77 -3.62 11.61 11.36
CA LEU A 77 -2.60 11.62 10.32
C LEU A 77 -1.41 12.51 10.70
N ALA A 78 -1.66 13.71 11.23
CA ALA A 78 -0.61 14.62 11.69
C ALA A 78 0.28 13.97 12.75
N TRP A 79 -0.31 13.33 13.76
CA TRP A 79 0.42 12.55 14.77
C TRP A 79 1.26 11.44 14.14
N ILE A 80 0.69 10.66 13.22
CA ILE A 80 1.41 9.57 12.55
C ILE A 80 2.63 10.10 11.78
N LEU A 81 2.45 11.16 10.99
CA LEU A 81 3.51 11.71 10.14
C LEU A 81 4.60 12.40 10.97
N LEU A 82 4.25 13.25 11.93
CA LEU A 82 5.22 13.94 12.78
C LEU A 82 6.00 12.97 13.68
N CYS A 83 5.35 11.95 14.25
CA CYS A 83 6.05 10.90 14.99
C CYS A 83 7.04 10.15 14.08
N LYS A 84 6.68 9.83 12.83
CA LYS A 84 7.61 9.22 11.86
C LYS A 84 8.80 10.14 11.57
N LEU A 85 8.55 11.42 11.32
CA LEU A 85 9.59 12.41 11.05
C LEU A 85 10.59 12.51 12.21
N PHE A 86 10.09 12.56 13.45
CA PHE A 86 10.92 12.67 14.64
C PHE A 86 11.35 11.32 15.22
N ARG A 87 11.10 10.21 14.52
CA ARG A 87 11.42 8.84 14.96
C ARG A 87 10.91 8.52 16.37
N ARG A 88 9.70 8.98 16.70
CA ARG A 88 9.01 8.74 17.97
C ARG A 88 7.96 7.65 17.84
N ARG A 89 7.62 7.01 18.97
CA ARG A 89 6.52 6.06 19.05
C ARG A 89 5.19 6.76 18.72
N ILE A 90 4.47 6.22 17.74
CA ILE A 90 3.14 6.69 17.35
C ILE A 90 2.13 6.21 18.41
N PRO A 91 1.32 7.10 19.03
CA PRO A 91 0.29 6.67 19.97
C PRO A 91 -0.78 5.81 19.28
N GLY A 92 -1.18 4.70 19.92
CA GLY A 92 -2.09 3.70 19.35
C GLY A 92 -3.42 4.27 18.88
N ARG A 93 -4.02 5.17 19.67
CA ARG A 93 -5.30 5.84 19.36
C ARG A 93 -5.34 6.51 17.98
N HIS A 94 -4.24 7.14 17.56
CA HIS A 94 -4.16 7.83 16.27
C HIS A 94 -4.02 6.81 15.13
N LYS A 95 -3.18 5.80 15.32
CA LYS A 95 -3.06 4.68 14.36
C LYS A 95 -4.41 3.98 14.16
N ASP A 96 -5.13 3.72 15.24
CA ASP A 96 -6.43 3.04 15.20
C ASP A 96 -7.53 3.90 14.58
N ARG A 97 -7.56 5.20 14.89
CA ARG A 97 -8.51 6.13 14.28
C ARG A 97 -8.30 6.25 12.77
N TYR A 98 -7.07 6.50 12.33
CA TYR A 98 -6.71 6.58 10.92
C TYR A 98 -7.02 5.27 10.18
N ARG A 99 -6.64 4.13 10.78
CA ARG A 99 -6.92 2.80 10.21
C ARG A 99 -8.42 2.52 10.09
N ARG A 100 -9.23 2.84 11.11
CA ARG A 100 -10.69 2.64 11.05
C ARG A 100 -11.32 3.44 9.92
N TYR A 101 -10.89 4.68 9.72
CA TYR A 101 -11.37 5.52 8.61
C TYR A 101 -11.04 4.90 7.25
N LEU A 102 -9.78 4.52 7.01
CA LEU A 102 -9.36 3.89 5.75
C LEU A 102 -10.03 2.54 5.47
N ASN A 103 -10.60 1.90 6.49
CA ASN A 103 -11.28 0.62 6.38
C ASN A 103 -12.81 0.74 6.23
N LYS A 104 -13.37 1.94 6.23
CA LYS A 104 -14.79 2.14 5.90
C LYS A 104 -15.05 1.71 4.46
N GLY A 105 -16.18 1.05 4.21
CA GLY A 105 -16.55 0.54 2.87
C GLY A 105 -16.47 1.62 1.79
N GLU A 106 -17.05 2.80 2.05
CA GLU A 106 -17.02 3.96 1.14
C GLU A 106 -15.61 4.41 0.77
N VAL A 107 -14.69 4.46 1.75
CA VAL A 107 -13.31 4.90 1.53
C VAL A 107 -12.55 3.83 0.76
N VAL A 108 -12.74 2.56 1.09
CA VAL A 108 -12.12 1.43 0.36
C VAL A 108 -12.50 1.47 -1.12
N GLN A 109 -13.79 1.60 -1.42
CA GLN A 109 -14.27 1.69 -2.80
C GLN A 109 -13.70 2.91 -3.53
N ALA A 110 -13.64 4.06 -2.85
CA ALA A 110 -13.03 5.25 -3.43
C ALA A 110 -11.52 5.08 -3.72
N VAL A 111 -10.78 4.36 -2.86
CA VAL A 111 -9.37 4.02 -3.11
C VAL A 111 -9.21 3.10 -4.30
N GLU A 112 -10.05 2.07 -4.42
CA GLU A 112 -10.02 1.14 -5.56
C GLU A 112 -10.30 1.87 -6.87
N LYS A 113 -11.30 2.77 -6.88
CA LYS A 113 -11.59 3.65 -8.01
C LYS A 113 -10.40 4.54 -8.38
N LEU A 114 -9.74 5.18 -7.40
CA LEU A 114 -8.54 5.99 -7.65
C LEU A 114 -7.40 5.17 -8.25
N ARG A 115 -7.21 3.92 -7.80
CA ARG A 115 -6.21 3.02 -8.36
C ARG A 115 -6.52 2.68 -9.81
N HIS A 116 -7.79 2.43 -10.14
CA HIS A 116 -8.20 2.15 -11.52
C HIS A 116 -8.06 3.38 -12.43
N GLU A 117 -8.45 4.57 -11.97
CA GLU A 117 -8.42 5.79 -12.79
C GLU A 117 -7.02 6.37 -12.99
N ARG A 118 -6.20 6.33 -11.94
CA ARG A 118 -4.91 7.05 -11.89
C ARG A 118 -3.71 6.11 -11.82
N GLY A 119 -3.91 4.84 -11.48
CA GLY A 119 -2.85 3.86 -11.34
C GLY A 119 -2.42 3.31 -12.69
N ARG A 120 -1.52 4.01 -13.39
CA ARG A 120 -0.87 3.45 -14.57
C ARG A 120 0.40 2.75 -14.14
N LYS A 121 0.49 1.44 -14.37
CA LYS A 121 1.76 0.71 -14.34
C LYS A 121 2.06 0.21 -15.75
N PRO A 122 3.14 0.67 -16.39
CA PRO A 122 3.58 0.05 -17.64
C PRO A 122 3.99 -1.40 -17.33
N ILE A 123 3.23 -2.34 -17.85
CA ILE A 123 3.49 -3.78 -17.81
C ILE A 123 4.18 -4.12 -19.13
N LEU A 124 5.35 -4.74 -19.06
CA LEU A 124 6.05 -5.26 -20.24
C LEU A 124 5.38 -6.56 -20.69
N PRO A 125 5.58 -6.98 -21.96
CA PRO A 125 5.04 -8.24 -22.45
C PRO A 125 5.41 -9.44 -21.57
N PRO A 126 4.61 -10.52 -21.55
CA PRO A 126 4.86 -11.70 -20.74
C PRO A 126 6.03 -12.56 -21.24
N ALA A 127 6.38 -12.47 -22.52
CA ALA A 127 7.58 -13.07 -23.07
C ALA A 127 8.81 -12.27 -22.60
N GLY A 128 9.58 -12.87 -21.70
CA GLY A 128 10.87 -12.36 -21.24
C GLY A 128 12.04 -12.83 -22.11
N GLU A 129 13.26 -12.49 -21.70
CA GLU A 129 14.50 -12.97 -22.31
C GLU A 129 14.76 -14.45 -21.98
N HIS A 130 14.42 -14.89 -20.77
CA HIS A 130 14.69 -16.25 -20.29
C HIS A 130 13.43 -17.02 -19.93
N HIS A 131 12.36 -16.34 -19.52
CA HIS A 131 11.11 -16.98 -19.08
C HIS A 131 9.88 -16.40 -19.78
N ASP A 132 8.94 -17.28 -20.15
CA ASP A 132 7.63 -16.90 -20.67
C ASP A 132 6.56 -17.03 -19.58
N LEU A 133 6.04 -15.89 -19.12
CA LEU A 133 5.07 -15.87 -18.04
C LEU A 133 3.70 -16.42 -18.42
N LEU A 134 3.29 -16.35 -19.70
CA LEU A 134 2.03 -16.95 -20.13
C LEU A 134 2.12 -18.47 -20.07
N ARG A 135 3.20 -19.03 -20.61
CA ARG A 135 3.44 -20.47 -20.55
C ARG A 135 3.44 -20.99 -19.11
N ILE A 136 4.14 -20.29 -18.21
CA ILE A 136 4.19 -20.63 -16.79
C ILE A 136 2.80 -20.55 -16.15
N PHE A 137 2.03 -19.50 -16.44
CA PHE A 137 0.67 -19.36 -15.91
C PHE A 137 -0.23 -20.52 -16.36
N ASP A 138 -0.21 -20.88 -17.64
CA ASP A 138 -1.07 -21.94 -18.19
C ASP A 138 -0.72 -23.31 -17.58
N GLU A 139 0.57 -23.63 -17.45
CA GLU A 139 1.04 -24.88 -16.82
C GLU A 139 0.58 -24.97 -15.35
N LEU A 140 0.70 -23.88 -14.59
CA LEU A 140 0.25 -23.81 -13.21
C LEU A 140 -1.28 -23.85 -13.10
N ASN A 141 -1.99 -23.17 -14.01
CA ASN A 141 -3.45 -23.14 -14.05
C ASN A 141 -4.00 -24.55 -14.24
N PHE A 142 -3.45 -25.29 -15.20
CA PHE A 142 -3.82 -26.68 -15.43
C PHE A 142 -3.53 -27.56 -14.21
N ARG A 143 -2.32 -27.44 -13.65
CA ARG A 143 -1.84 -28.31 -12.57
C ARG A 143 -2.54 -28.10 -11.23
N PHE A 144 -2.79 -26.85 -10.83
CA PHE A 144 -3.26 -26.51 -9.47
C PHE A 144 -4.69 -25.95 -9.43
N PHE A 145 -5.20 -25.48 -10.57
CA PHE A 145 -6.50 -24.81 -10.67
C PHE A 145 -7.43 -25.48 -11.69
N HIS A 146 -7.08 -26.68 -12.16
CA HIS A 146 -7.84 -27.47 -13.13
C HIS A 146 -8.16 -26.72 -14.44
N GLY A 147 -7.36 -25.72 -14.80
CA GLY A 147 -7.58 -24.88 -15.98
C GLY A 147 -8.76 -23.92 -15.86
N LEU A 148 -9.33 -23.74 -14.66
CA LEU A 148 -10.54 -22.92 -14.46
C LEU A 148 -10.26 -21.45 -14.17
N MET A 149 -8.99 -21.06 -13.98
CA MET A 149 -8.65 -19.66 -13.72
C MET A 149 -8.72 -18.83 -15.00
N SER A 150 -9.50 -17.76 -14.99
CA SER A 150 -9.51 -16.76 -16.06
C SER A 150 -8.16 -16.04 -16.12
N GLN A 151 -7.55 -15.98 -17.30
CA GLN A 151 -6.24 -15.35 -17.47
C GLN A 151 -6.31 -13.84 -17.18
N PRO A 152 -5.55 -13.33 -16.17
CA PRO A 152 -5.39 -11.90 -15.96
C PRO A 152 -4.46 -11.28 -17.01
N VAL A 153 -4.30 -9.96 -16.98
CA VAL A 153 -3.17 -9.31 -17.67
C VAL A 153 -1.88 -9.79 -16.99
N ILE A 154 -0.96 -10.39 -17.75
CA ILE A 154 0.29 -10.94 -17.21
C ILE A 154 1.46 -10.22 -17.87
N GLY A 155 2.48 -9.88 -17.09
CA GLY A 155 3.72 -9.37 -17.67
C GLY A 155 4.81 -9.01 -16.67
N TRP A 156 5.93 -8.54 -17.21
CA TRP A 156 7.09 -8.13 -16.42
C TRP A 156 6.97 -6.68 -15.94
N SER A 157 7.54 -6.39 -14.78
CA SER A 157 7.71 -5.03 -14.31
C SER A 157 8.77 -4.31 -15.14
N ARG A 158 8.52 -3.03 -15.48
CA ARG A 158 9.52 -2.22 -16.20
C ARG A 158 10.82 -2.04 -15.40
N ALA A 159 10.70 -1.75 -14.11
CA ALA A 159 11.85 -1.63 -13.22
C ALA A 159 12.09 -2.95 -12.49
N GLU A 160 13.36 -3.31 -12.28
CA GLU A 160 13.69 -4.44 -11.42
C GLU A 160 13.39 -4.08 -9.97
N SER A 161 12.49 -4.85 -9.36
CA SER A 161 12.19 -4.76 -7.93
C SER A 161 12.82 -5.93 -7.20
N ARG A 162 13.62 -5.60 -6.19
CA ARG A 162 14.26 -6.59 -5.32
C ARG A 162 13.43 -6.91 -4.09
N HIS A 163 12.46 -6.06 -3.73
CA HIS A 163 11.66 -6.23 -2.51
C HIS A 163 10.28 -6.81 -2.77
N ILE A 164 9.79 -6.69 -4.00
CA ILE A 164 8.50 -7.21 -4.46
C ILE A 164 8.82 -7.99 -5.74
N LEU A 165 8.80 -9.32 -5.65
CA LEU A 165 9.15 -10.22 -6.75
C LEU A 165 7.95 -10.55 -7.64
N GLY A 166 6.74 -10.49 -7.08
CA GLY A 166 5.47 -10.61 -7.77
C GLY A 166 4.43 -9.75 -7.05
N HIS A 167 3.38 -9.36 -7.77
CA HIS A 167 2.15 -8.87 -7.15
C HIS A 167 0.96 -9.01 -8.10
N TYR A 168 -0.19 -9.38 -7.52
CA TYR A 168 -1.50 -9.23 -8.14
C TYR A 168 -2.09 -7.82 -7.86
N ASP A 169 -2.49 -7.14 -8.92
CA ASP A 169 -3.22 -5.87 -8.89
C ASP A 169 -4.70 -6.10 -9.18
N SER A 170 -5.51 -6.18 -8.12
CA SER A 170 -6.96 -6.33 -8.21
C SER A 170 -7.65 -5.18 -8.94
N ALA A 171 -7.06 -3.97 -8.99
CA ALA A 171 -7.66 -2.84 -9.68
C ALA A 171 -7.63 -2.99 -11.21
N HIS A 172 -6.69 -3.78 -11.74
CA HIS A 172 -6.50 -3.96 -13.18
C HIS A 172 -6.58 -5.43 -13.62
N ASN A 173 -6.98 -6.33 -12.71
CA ASN A 173 -6.90 -7.78 -12.88
C ASN A 173 -5.58 -8.20 -13.54
N ALA A 174 -4.46 -7.84 -12.91
CA ALA A 174 -3.12 -8.01 -13.49
C ALA A 174 -2.14 -8.69 -12.54
N ILE A 175 -1.39 -9.68 -13.03
CA ILE A 175 -0.24 -10.27 -12.33
C ILE A 175 1.03 -9.70 -12.94
N VAL A 176 1.89 -9.10 -12.10
CA VAL A 176 3.14 -8.49 -12.55
C VAL A 176 4.32 -9.05 -11.75
N LEU A 177 5.23 -9.71 -12.45
CA LEU A 177 6.46 -10.27 -11.88
C LEU A 177 7.63 -9.32 -12.08
N SER A 178 8.56 -9.31 -11.14
CA SER A 178 9.75 -8.48 -11.21
C SER A 178 10.70 -8.99 -12.28
N ARG A 179 11.16 -8.11 -13.17
CA ARG A 179 12.13 -8.47 -14.23
C ARG A 179 13.46 -9.05 -13.71
N ILE A 180 13.76 -8.93 -12.41
CA ILE A 180 14.91 -9.63 -11.81
C ILE A 180 14.80 -11.15 -11.88
N LEU A 181 13.58 -11.68 -11.98
CA LEU A 181 13.30 -13.11 -12.14
C LEU A 181 13.43 -13.57 -13.59
N ASP A 182 13.55 -12.65 -14.54
CA ASP A 182 13.78 -12.95 -15.96
C ASP A 182 15.27 -13.02 -16.30
N ARG A 183 16.14 -13.28 -15.31
CA ARG A 183 17.58 -13.41 -15.52
C ARG A 183 17.96 -14.87 -15.61
N GLU A 184 19.07 -15.17 -16.30
CA GLU A 184 19.61 -16.53 -16.42
C GLU A 184 19.83 -17.20 -15.06
N GLU A 185 20.26 -16.45 -14.03
CA GLU A 185 20.54 -17.01 -12.71
C GLU A 185 19.28 -17.30 -11.88
N ALA A 186 18.10 -16.85 -12.35
CA ALA A 186 16.83 -17.12 -11.70
C ALA A 186 16.31 -18.51 -12.11
N PRO A 187 16.26 -19.50 -11.20
CA PRO A 187 15.78 -20.82 -11.53
C PRO A 187 14.30 -20.80 -11.89
N ALA A 188 13.89 -21.61 -12.87
CA ALA A 188 12.50 -21.71 -13.32
C ALA A 188 11.51 -21.95 -12.16
N PHE A 189 11.83 -22.86 -11.23
CA PHE A 189 10.99 -23.16 -10.08
C PHE A 189 10.73 -21.94 -9.16
N VAL A 190 11.60 -20.93 -9.17
CA VAL A 190 11.39 -19.68 -8.43
C VAL A 190 10.37 -18.81 -9.14
N VAL A 191 10.49 -18.66 -10.46
CA VAL A 191 9.55 -17.89 -11.29
C VAL A 191 8.16 -18.52 -11.22
N GLU A 192 8.09 -19.84 -11.35
CA GLU A 192 6.88 -20.64 -11.17
C GLU A 192 6.26 -20.43 -9.79
N TYR A 193 7.07 -20.50 -8.73
CA TYR A 193 6.58 -20.27 -7.37
C TYR A 193 5.99 -18.87 -7.19
N VAL A 194 6.67 -17.83 -7.68
CA VAL A 194 6.18 -16.45 -7.57
C VAL A 194 4.89 -16.29 -8.36
N MET A 195 4.81 -16.82 -9.59
CA MET A 195 3.57 -16.84 -10.36
C MET A 195 2.43 -17.56 -9.61
N TYR A 196 2.71 -18.75 -9.08
CA TYR A 196 1.75 -19.54 -8.30
C TYR A 196 1.23 -18.77 -7.08
N HIS A 197 2.12 -18.09 -6.33
CA HIS A 197 1.73 -17.25 -5.20
C HIS A 197 0.78 -16.12 -5.62
N GLU A 198 1.04 -15.47 -6.74
CA GLU A 198 0.14 -14.43 -7.26
C GLU A 198 -1.19 -15.01 -7.75
N MET A 199 -1.20 -16.19 -8.38
CA MET A 199 -2.44 -16.91 -8.75
C MET A 199 -3.29 -17.27 -7.52
N LEU A 200 -2.66 -17.64 -6.40
CA LEU A 200 -3.38 -17.88 -5.15
C LEU A 200 -4.07 -16.61 -4.64
N HIS A 201 -3.52 -15.41 -4.90
CA HIS A 201 -4.20 -14.15 -4.57
C HIS A 201 -5.45 -13.89 -5.41
N LEU A 202 -5.56 -14.47 -6.62
CA LEU A 202 -6.79 -14.42 -7.42
C LEU A 202 -7.84 -15.37 -6.83
N ARG A 203 -7.44 -16.59 -6.44
CA ARG A 203 -8.35 -17.61 -5.90
C ARG A 203 -8.84 -17.27 -4.49
N HIS A 204 -7.99 -16.69 -3.67
CA HIS A 204 -8.27 -16.35 -2.27
C HIS A 204 -8.31 -14.83 -2.11
N PRO A 205 -9.47 -14.20 -2.38
CA PRO A 205 -9.60 -12.76 -2.23
C PRO A 205 -9.38 -12.33 -0.78
N VAL A 206 -8.93 -11.08 -0.61
CA VAL A 206 -8.55 -10.54 0.70
C VAL A 206 -9.74 -10.52 1.65
N GLU A 207 -9.65 -11.28 2.73
CA GLU A 207 -10.63 -11.25 3.81
C GLU A 207 -10.40 -10.08 4.78
N ARG A 208 -11.45 -9.65 5.48
CA ARG A 208 -11.37 -8.65 6.55
C ARG A 208 -11.75 -9.29 7.89
N ARG A 209 -10.77 -9.51 8.77
CA ARG A 209 -11.00 -10.00 10.14
C ARG A 209 -10.64 -8.91 11.15
N ALA A 210 -11.60 -8.52 12.00
CA ALA A 210 -11.43 -7.47 13.02
C ALA A 210 -10.81 -6.15 12.50
N GLY A 211 -11.23 -5.70 11.31
CA GLY A 211 -10.71 -4.48 10.69
C GLY A 211 -9.26 -4.58 10.20
N ARG A 212 -8.69 -5.79 10.11
CA ARG A 212 -7.40 -6.05 9.45
C ARG A 212 -7.64 -6.84 8.17
N ARG A 213 -6.89 -6.50 7.13
CA ARG A 213 -6.82 -7.30 5.90
C ARG A 213 -6.07 -8.59 6.22
N CYS A 214 -6.70 -9.73 5.99
CA CYS A 214 -6.09 -11.05 6.02
C CYS A 214 -5.90 -11.48 4.56
N ILE A 215 -4.65 -11.38 4.08
CA ILE A 215 -4.30 -11.66 2.68
C ILE A 215 -3.90 -13.13 2.54
N HIS A 216 -3.11 -13.66 3.48
CA HIS A 216 -2.70 -15.06 3.55
C HIS A 216 -3.49 -15.79 4.65
N THR A 217 -4.74 -16.16 4.34
CA THR A 217 -5.60 -16.95 5.23
C THR A 217 -5.02 -18.36 5.46
N PRO A 218 -5.54 -19.14 6.43
CA PRO A 218 -5.13 -20.53 6.60
C PRO A 218 -5.29 -21.36 5.31
N GLU A 219 -6.36 -21.13 4.55
CA GLU A 219 -6.64 -21.79 3.28
C GLU A 219 -5.60 -21.42 2.22
N PHE A 220 -5.23 -20.14 2.14
CA PHE A 220 -4.13 -19.67 1.27
C PHE A 220 -2.83 -20.39 1.61
N ARG A 221 -2.48 -20.49 2.90
CA ARG A 221 -1.23 -21.11 3.35
C ARG A 221 -1.21 -22.61 3.04
N LYS A 222 -2.33 -23.29 3.22
CA LYS A 222 -2.47 -24.70 2.87
C LYS A 222 -2.26 -24.92 1.37
N ALA A 223 -2.87 -24.07 0.53
CA ALA A 223 -2.66 -24.14 -0.92
C ALA A 223 -1.22 -23.79 -1.31
N GLU A 224 -0.58 -22.84 -0.64
CA GLU A 224 0.84 -22.50 -0.86
C GLU A 224 1.75 -23.69 -0.57
N GLU A 225 1.46 -24.48 0.47
CA GLU A 225 2.20 -25.69 0.86
C GLU A 225 2.15 -26.81 -0.18
N GLU A 226 1.17 -26.81 -1.09
CA GLU A 226 1.05 -27.79 -2.18
C GLU A 226 2.11 -27.58 -3.28
N PHE A 227 2.81 -26.44 -3.29
CA PHE A 227 3.86 -26.19 -4.29
C PHE A 227 5.10 -27.07 -4.02
N PRO A 228 5.51 -27.96 -4.95
CA PRO A 228 6.53 -28.97 -4.68
C PRO A 228 7.89 -28.42 -4.27
N ALA A 229 8.31 -27.31 -4.90
CA ALA A 229 9.62 -26.68 -4.68
C ALA A 229 9.57 -25.51 -3.68
N LEU A 230 8.53 -25.42 -2.84
CA LEU A 230 8.27 -24.28 -1.96
C LEU A 230 9.48 -23.91 -1.10
N LYS A 231 10.08 -24.91 -0.44
CA LYS A 231 11.22 -24.71 0.45
C LYS A 231 12.45 -24.20 -0.30
N GLN A 232 12.71 -24.73 -1.50
CA GLN A 232 13.83 -24.30 -2.33
C GLN A 232 13.62 -22.88 -2.86
N ALA A 233 12.40 -22.57 -3.33
CA ALA A 233 12.02 -21.24 -3.79
C ALA A 233 12.16 -20.20 -2.69
N LYS A 234 11.60 -20.46 -1.49
CA LYS A 234 11.74 -19.57 -0.32
C LYS A 234 13.19 -19.33 0.05
N LYS A 235 14.03 -20.38 0.11
CA LYS A 235 15.46 -20.25 0.42
C LYS A 235 16.22 -19.43 -0.63
N TRP A 236 15.92 -19.63 -1.91
CA TRP A 236 16.54 -18.84 -2.98
C TRP A 236 16.15 -17.36 -2.87
N MET A 237 14.85 -17.09 -2.69
CA MET A 237 14.36 -15.73 -2.52
C MET A 237 14.99 -15.06 -1.29
N GLU A 238 15.06 -15.73 -0.13
CA GLU A 238 15.76 -15.22 1.05
C GLU A 238 17.21 -14.87 0.74
N THR A 239 17.92 -15.73 -0.02
CA THR A 239 19.31 -15.51 -0.41
C THR A 239 19.46 -14.29 -1.32
N VAL A 240 18.56 -14.10 -2.28
CA VAL A 240 18.56 -12.95 -3.18
C VAL A 240 18.15 -11.67 -2.43
N LEU A 241 17.13 -11.73 -1.58
CA LEU A 241 16.71 -10.65 -0.70
C LEU A 241 17.83 -10.24 0.28
N TRP A 242 18.60 -11.21 0.79
CA TRP A 242 19.72 -11.02 1.73
C TRP A 242 20.99 -10.49 1.06
N ARG A 243 21.50 -11.14 0.00
CA ARG A 243 22.73 -10.74 -0.74
C ARG A 243 22.63 -9.32 -1.29
N LEU A 244 21.42 -8.87 -1.60
CA LEU A 244 21.16 -7.53 -2.12
C LEU A 244 20.96 -6.47 -1.02
N SER A 245 20.77 -6.87 0.24
CA SER A 245 20.75 -6.00 1.42
C SER A 245 22.15 -5.76 2.00
N ALA A 246 23.10 -6.68 1.78
CA ALA A 246 24.46 -6.65 2.31
C ALA A 246 25.50 -5.90 1.43
N ARG A 247 25.11 -5.41 0.24
CA ARG A 247 25.96 -4.56 -0.64
C ARG A 247 25.70 -3.05 -0.43
N ARG A 248 25.33 -2.64 0.79
CA ARG A 248 25.21 -1.23 1.19
C ARG A 248 26.47 -0.76 1.89
#